data_AF-A0A849XW49-F1
#
_entry.id   AF-A0A849XW49-F1
#
_cell.length_a   1.000
_cell.length_b   1.000
_cell.length_c   1.000
_cell.angle_alpha   90.00
_cell.angle_beta   90.00
_cell.angle_gamma   90.00
#
_symmetry.space_group_name_H-M   'P 1'
#
loop_
_entity.id
_entity.type
_entity.pdbx_description
1 polymer ?
#
loop_
_entity_poly.entity_id
_entity_poly.type
_entity_poly.pdbx_seq_one_letter_code
_entity_poly.pdbx_strand_id
1 'polypeptide(L)'
;MEEWKIQPRGEACSACRRPFEPKEICHTVLADRAGQLLREDLCETCWLAQGGADVRARVGVISTWQGAYEPPAPPPPDPLPRQDAESILRRMMARELPEEAEARYILAVMLERKRVFRHRETRGGEPPLLVYEHAATGEAFLIPDPRLRLDQIAAVQQRVAAMLTGGDPAPPEPTVAST
;
A
#
# COMPACT_ATOMS: atom_id res chain seq x y z
N MET A 1 4.59 19.73 -31.76
CA MET A 1 4.13 20.16 -30.43
C MET A 1 5.30 19.90 -29.51
N GLU A 2 6.16 20.91 -29.27
CA GLU A 2 7.27 20.76 -28.33
C GLU A 2 6.78 20.25 -26.98
N GLU A 3 7.44 19.23 -26.45
CA GLU A 3 7.20 18.69 -25.12
C GLU A 3 8.00 19.54 -24.11
N TRP A 4 7.32 20.43 -23.41
CA TRP A 4 7.93 21.29 -22.38
C TRP A 4 8.04 20.50 -21.07
N LYS A 5 9.24 20.03 -20.73
CA LYS A 5 9.49 19.31 -19.47
C LYS A 5 9.70 20.30 -18.32
N ILE A 6 8.61 20.69 -17.66
CA ILE A 6 8.62 21.51 -16.43
C ILE A 6 8.50 20.59 -15.22
N GLN A 7 9.33 20.81 -14.19
CA GLN A 7 9.28 20.00 -12.96
C GLN A 7 7.96 20.20 -12.20
N PRO A 8 7.46 19.18 -11.48
CA PRO A 8 6.36 19.36 -10.54
C PRO A 8 6.76 20.37 -9.44
N ARG A 9 5.75 20.93 -8.76
CA ARG A 9 5.96 21.81 -7.61
C ARG A 9 6.76 21.10 -6.52
N GLY A 10 7.77 21.77 -5.99
CA GLY A 10 8.54 21.28 -4.84
C GLY A 10 7.72 21.28 -3.55
N GLU A 11 8.02 20.35 -2.65
CA GLU A 11 7.42 20.26 -1.31
C GLU A 11 8.09 21.18 -0.28
N ALA A 12 9.19 21.84 -0.67
CA ALA A 12 9.98 22.72 0.17
C ALA A 12 10.50 23.92 -0.62
N CYS A 13 10.79 25.00 0.10
CA CYS A 13 11.40 26.20 -0.46
C CYS A 13 12.77 25.89 -1.08
N SER A 14 12.99 26.34 -2.30
CA SER A 14 14.22 26.10 -3.07
C SER A 14 15.42 26.80 -2.45
N ALA A 15 15.20 27.92 -1.75
CA ALA A 15 16.26 28.71 -1.11
C ALA A 15 16.59 28.23 0.32
N CYS A 16 15.60 28.21 1.23
CA CYS A 16 15.83 27.87 2.64
C CYS A 16 15.60 26.40 2.98
N ARG A 17 15.15 25.57 2.02
CA ARG A 17 14.88 24.13 2.18
C ARG A 17 13.80 23.77 3.20
N ARG A 18 13.10 24.77 3.76
CA ARG A 18 11.96 24.54 4.67
C ARG A 18 10.79 23.91 3.92
N PRO A 19 10.18 22.83 4.44
CA PRO A 19 8.94 22.28 3.91
C PRO A 19 7.82 23.33 3.92
N PHE A 20 6.99 23.34 2.88
CA PHE A 20 5.80 24.19 2.85
C PHE A 20 4.72 23.66 3.78
N GLU A 21 4.06 24.55 4.51
CA GLU A 21 2.89 24.17 5.30
C GLU A 21 1.65 24.06 4.41
N PRO A 22 0.70 23.15 4.72
CA PRO A 22 -0.56 23.09 3.98
C PRO A 22 -1.26 24.46 3.94
N LYS A 23 -1.65 24.87 2.73
CA LYS A 23 -2.25 26.17 2.39
C LYS A 23 -1.32 27.38 2.51
N GLU A 24 -0.03 27.20 2.79
CA GLU A 24 0.95 28.28 2.75
C GLU A 24 1.06 28.85 1.33
N ILE A 25 1.18 30.17 1.20
CA ILE A 25 1.44 30.81 -0.09
C ILE A 25 2.89 30.55 -0.49
N CYS A 26 3.08 29.91 -1.64
CA CYS A 26 4.37 29.74 -2.28
C CYS A 26 4.42 30.55 -3.57
N HIS A 27 5.58 31.14 -3.85
CA HIS A 27 5.88 31.88 -5.07
C HIS A 27 6.75 31.02 -5.97
N THR A 28 6.30 30.74 -7.17
CA THR A 28 7.04 29.97 -8.15
C THR A 28 7.67 30.88 -9.20
N VAL A 29 8.94 30.64 -9.48
CA VAL A 29 9.71 31.26 -10.57
C VAL A 29 10.01 30.20 -11.60
N LEU A 30 9.70 30.49 -12.87
CA LEU A 30 10.12 29.69 -14.01
C LEU A 30 11.16 30.47 -14.80
N ALA A 31 12.35 29.89 -14.95
CA ALA A 31 13.45 30.51 -15.66
C ALA A 31 14.04 29.58 -16.72
N ASP A 32 14.50 30.15 -17.83
CA ASP A 32 15.42 29.50 -18.74
C ASP A 32 16.85 29.67 -18.22
N ARG A 33 17.52 28.54 -17.99
CA ARG A 33 18.94 28.49 -17.67
C ARG A 33 19.63 27.65 -18.72
N ALA A 34 20.30 28.31 -19.66
CA ALA A 34 21.08 27.68 -20.73
C ALA A 34 20.27 26.66 -21.56
N GLY A 35 19.02 27.00 -21.89
CA GLY A 35 18.11 26.15 -22.66
C GLY A 35 17.40 25.07 -21.83
N GLN A 36 17.50 25.12 -20.50
CA GLN A 36 16.74 24.26 -19.60
C GLN A 36 15.76 25.09 -18.77
N LEU A 37 14.52 24.60 -18.69
CA LEU A 37 13.50 25.18 -17.84
C LEU A 37 13.73 24.74 -16.40
N LEU A 38 13.97 25.71 -15.53
CA LEU A 38 14.12 25.50 -14.11
C LEU A 38 12.95 26.16 -13.38
N ARG A 39 12.25 25.34 -12.60
CA ARG A 39 11.23 25.77 -11.65
C ARG A 39 11.84 25.91 -10.25
N GLU A 40 11.64 27.06 -9.62
CA GLU A 40 12.00 27.31 -8.22
C GLU A 40 10.75 27.75 -7.45
N ASP A 41 10.38 27.00 -6.41
CA ASP A 41 9.29 27.36 -5.49
C ASP A 41 9.89 27.99 -4.23
N LEU A 42 9.40 29.16 -3.81
CA LEU A 42 9.94 29.98 -2.71
C LEU A 42 8.84 30.29 -1.67
N CYS A 43 9.21 30.30 -0.38
CA CYS A 43 8.33 30.85 0.64
C CYS A 43 8.31 32.38 0.59
N GLU A 44 7.29 33.01 1.19
CA GLU A 44 7.10 34.47 1.23
C GLU A 44 8.39 35.23 1.62
N THR A 45 9.07 34.77 2.68
CA THR A 45 10.31 35.40 3.16
C THR A 45 11.43 35.33 2.13
N CYS A 46 11.61 34.18 1.48
CA CYS A 46 12.65 34.01 0.47
C CYS A 46 12.31 34.75 -0.83
N TRP A 47 11.03 34.84 -1.18
CA TRP A 47 10.54 35.62 -2.31
C TRP A 47 10.86 37.11 -2.14
N LEU A 48 10.50 37.69 -0.99
CA LEU A 48 10.79 39.10 -0.70
C LEU A 48 12.29 39.37 -0.61
N ALA A 49 13.07 38.45 0.00
CA ALA A 49 14.54 38.57 0.04
C ALA A 49 15.19 38.54 -1.36
N GLN A 50 14.51 37.93 -2.34
CA GLN A 50 14.94 37.94 -3.75
C GLN A 50 14.38 39.13 -4.54
N GLY A 51 13.75 40.11 -3.90
CA GLY A 51 13.23 41.31 -4.58
C GLY A 51 11.78 41.18 -5.03
N GLY A 52 11.06 40.13 -4.61
CA GLY A 52 9.63 40.00 -4.82
C GLY A 52 9.21 40.20 -6.28
N ALA A 53 8.32 41.15 -6.55
CA ALA A 53 7.82 41.44 -7.89
C ALA A 53 8.93 41.74 -8.92
N ASP A 54 10.08 42.26 -8.48
CA ASP A 54 11.21 42.60 -9.35
C ASP A 54 11.93 41.36 -9.90
N VAL A 55 11.71 40.18 -9.30
CA VAL A 55 12.27 38.91 -9.81
C VAL A 55 11.87 38.67 -11.26
N ARG A 56 10.66 39.09 -11.68
CA ARG A 56 10.17 38.94 -13.05
C ARG A 56 11.03 39.70 -14.08
N ALA A 57 11.70 40.79 -13.67
CA ALA A 57 12.55 41.58 -14.56
C ALA A 57 13.96 41.00 -14.73
N ARG A 58 14.32 39.94 -14.00
CA ARG A 58 15.65 39.32 -14.08
C ARG A 58 15.84 38.59 -15.41
N VAL A 59 17.04 38.69 -15.96
CA VAL A 59 17.43 37.98 -17.19
C VAL A 59 17.22 36.48 -17.03
N GLY A 60 16.54 35.88 -18.00
CA GLY A 60 16.24 34.44 -18.02
C GLY A 60 14.97 34.04 -17.27
N VAL A 61 14.30 34.94 -16.54
CA VAL A 61 12.99 34.63 -15.95
C VAL A 61 11.91 34.71 -17.04
N ILE A 62 11.14 33.63 -17.17
CA ILE A 62 10.05 33.51 -18.13
C ILE A 62 8.75 33.99 -17.50
N SER A 63 8.44 33.50 -16.30
CA SER A 63 7.20 33.84 -15.60
C SER A 63 7.32 33.60 -14.09
N THR A 64 6.41 34.24 -13.35
CA THR A 64 6.26 34.10 -11.91
C THR A 64 4.78 33.99 -11.57
N TRP A 65 4.42 33.11 -10.63
CA TRP A 65 3.06 32.99 -10.12
C TRP A 65 3.07 32.60 -8.65
N GLN A 66 1.95 32.78 -7.97
CA GLN A 66 1.77 32.33 -6.58
C GLN A 66 0.61 31.35 -6.48
N GLY A 67 0.69 30.45 -5.52
CA GLY A 67 -0.37 29.49 -5.22
C GLY A 67 -0.27 28.97 -3.81
N ALA A 68 -1.41 28.53 -3.27
CA ALA A 68 -1.42 27.81 -2.00
C ALA A 68 -0.79 26.42 -2.20
N TYR A 69 0.12 26.05 -1.29
CA TYR A 69 0.68 24.71 -1.26
C TYR A 69 -0.39 23.72 -0.81
N GLU A 70 -0.64 22.72 -1.65
CA GLU A 70 -1.46 21.57 -1.29
C GLU A 70 -0.51 20.37 -1.25
N PRO A 71 -0.34 19.73 -0.07
CA PRO A 71 0.46 18.52 0.02
C PRO A 71 -0.16 17.45 -0.89
N PRO A 72 0.65 16.54 -1.45
CA PRO A 72 0.09 15.38 -2.15
C PRO A 72 -0.91 14.69 -1.22
N ALA A 73 -2.04 14.26 -1.78
CA ALA A 73 -3.02 13.50 -1.01
C ALA A 73 -2.28 12.36 -0.30
N PRO A 74 -2.51 12.15 1.01
CA PRO A 74 -1.91 11.00 1.67
C PRO A 74 -2.27 9.77 0.84
N PRO A 75 -1.34 8.81 0.67
CA PRO A 75 -1.69 7.56 -0.01
C PRO A 75 -2.98 7.06 0.64
N PRO A 76 -3.97 6.62 -0.16
CA PRO A 76 -5.24 6.17 0.37
C PRO A 76 -4.93 5.21 1.52
N PRO A 77 -5.52 5.40 2.71
CA PRO A 77 -5.30 4.48 3.81
C PRO A 77 -5.56 3.08 3.27
N ASP A 78 -4.64 2.15 3.55
CA ASP A 78 -4.87 0.74 3.25
C ASP A 78 -6.30 0.41 3.70
N PRO A 79 -7.16 -0.13 2.82
CA PRO A 79 -8.57 -0.26 3.11
C PRO A 79 -8.79 -0.89 4.49
N LEU A 80 -9.38 -0.10 5.41
CA LEU A 80 -9.63 -0.39 6.83
C LEU A 80 -10.19 -1.81 7.08
N PRO A 81 -9.93 -2.40 8.27
CA PRO A 81 -9.97 -3.83 8.50
C PRO A 81 -11.41 -4.35 8.64
N ARG A 82 -11.96 -4.84 7.54
CA ARG A 82 -12.69 -6.12 7.57
C ARG A 82 -11.70 -7.16 8.09
N GLN A 83 -12.05 -7.91 9.15
CA GLN A 83 -11.12 -8.77 9.91
C GLN A 83 -9.93 -9.19 9.05
N ASP A 84 -8.74 -8.66 9.33
CA ASP A 84 -7.60 -8.94 8.47
C ASP A 84 -7.36 -10.47 8.44
N ALA A 85 -6.95 -10.98 7.29
CA ALA A 85 -6.82 -12.42 7.08
C ALA A 85 -5.94 -13.09 8.15
N GLU A 86 -4.99 -12.35 8.71
CA GLU A 86 -4.13 -12.78 9.81
C GLU A 86 -4.90 -12.91 11.13
N SER A 87 -5.74 -11.94 11.50
CA SER A 87 -6.58 -11.96 12.69
C SER A 87 -7.56 -13.13 12.66
N ILE A 88 -8.16 -13.41 11.50
CA ILE A 88 -8.99 -14.60 11.30
C ILE A 88 -8.14 -15.85 11.49
N LEU A 89 -6.99 -15.93 10.82
CA LEU A 89 -6.09 -17.09 10.91
C LEU A 89 -5.65 -17.37 12.35
N ARG A 90 -5.20 -16.34 13.09
CA ARG A 90 -4.80 -16.44 14.51
C ARG A 90 -5.94 -16.98 15.37
N ARG A 91 -7.17 -16.51 15.14
CA ARG A 91 -8.36 -16.98 15.86
C ARG A 91 -8.67 -18.44 15.55
N MET A 92 -8.57 -18.87 14.29
CA MET A 92 -8.77 -20.27 13.89
C MET A 92 -7.68 -21.17 14.47
N MET A 93 -6.43 -20.69 14.48
CA MET A 93 -5.32 -21.40 15.12
C MET A 93 -5.52 -21.57 16.63
N ALA A 94 -6.08 -20.59 17.32
CA ALA A 94 -6.38 -20.70 18.74
C ALA A 94 -7.50 -21.71 19.08
N ARG A 95 -8.40 -22.00 18.12
CA ARG A 95 -9.52 -22.94 18.30
C ARG A 95 -9.20 -24.36 17.86
N GLU A 96 -8.19 -24.52 17.00
CA GLU A 96 -7.66 -25.80 16.48
C GLU A 96 -8.73 -26.75 15.88
N LEU A 97 -9.79 -26.20 15.28
CA LEU A 97 -10.87 -27.01 14.71
C LEU A 97 -10.45 -27.74 13.42
N PRO A 98 -10.60 -29.08 13.32
CA PRO A 98 -10.22 -29.85 12.14
C PRO A 98 -10.89 -29.37 10.84
N GLU A 99 -12.17 -29.02 10.88
CA GLU A 99 -12.98 -28.55 9.75
C GLU A 99 -12.54 -27.19 9.18
N GLU A 100 -11.66 -26.49 9.90
CA GLU A 100 -11.09 -25.20 9.54
C GLU A 100 -9.70 -25.35 8.89
N ALA A 101 -9.16 -26.57 8.74
CA ALA A 101 -7.81 -26.80 8.18
C ALA A 101 -7.66 -26.23 6.76
N GLU A 102 -8.65 -26.45 5.90
CA GLU A 102 -8.66 -25.95 4.51
C GLU A 102 -8.66 -24.42 4.45
N ALA A 103 -9.47 -23.78 5.30
CA ALA A 103 -9.54 -22.33 5.39
C ALA A 103 -8.25 -21.72 5.95
N ARG A 104 -7.64 -22.34 6.98
CA ARG A 104 -6.33 -21.94 7.52
C ARG A 104 -5.25 -21.99 6.44
N TYR A 105 -5.22 -23.05 5.64
CA TYR A 105 -4.30 -23.19 4.52
C TYR A 105 -4.48 -22.06 3.48
N ILE A 106 -5.71 -21.83 3.02
CA ILE A 106 -5.98 -20.78 2.02
C ILE A 106 -5.64 -19.39 2.56
N LEU A 107 -5.95 -19.09 3.83
CA LEU A 107 -5.57 -17.83 4.47
C LEU A 107 -4.05 -17.66 4.50
N ALA A 108 -3.29 -18.72 4.79
CA ALA A 108 -1.83 -18.69 4.76
C ALA A 108 -1.28 -18.35 3.37
N VAL A 109 -1.79 -19.01 2.33
CA VAL A 109 -1.39 -18.76 0.93
C VAL A 109 -1.77 -17.34 0.50
N MET A 110 -2.92 -16.83 0.96
CA MET A 110 -3.30 -15.43 0.73
C MET A 110 -2.32 -14.45 1.37
N LEU A 111 -1.90 -14.69 2.61
CA LEU A 111 -0.92 -13.88 3.33
C LEU A 111 0.48 -13.96 2.72
N GLU A 112 0.86 -15.11 2.18
CA GLU A 112 2.10 -15.30 1.42
C GLU A 112 2.10 -14.45 0.14
N ARG A 113 1.02 -14.49 -0.66
CA ARG A 113 0.90 -13.66 -1.88
C ARG A 113 0.94 -12.16 -1.59
N LYS A 114 0.45 -11.74 -0.42
CA LYS A 114 0.54 -10.36 0.07
C LYS A 114 1.90 -10.00 0.68
N ARG A 115 2.86 -10.93 0.72
CA ARG A 115 4.19 -10.79 1.34
C ARG A 115 4.15 -10.52 2.85
N VAL A 116 3.04 -10.83 3.51
CA VAL A 116 2.90 -10.77 4.97
C VAL A 116 3.58 -11.99 5.59
N PHE A 117 3.37 -13.16 5.00
CA PHE A 117 4.06 -14.39 5.36
C PHE A 117 5.16 -14.75 4.36
N ARG A 118 6.19 -15.43 4.86
CA ARG A 118 7.25 -16.06 4.06
C ARG A 118 7.26 -17.55 4.36
N HIS A 119 7.10 -18.39 3.35
CA HIS A 119 7.31 -19.82 3.51
C HIS A 119 8.80 -20.10 3.79
N ARG A 120 9.09 -20.83 4.87
CA ARG A 120 10.46 -21.18 5.27
C ARG A 120 10.80 -22.62 4.92
N GLU A 121 9.92 -23.54 5.29
CA GLU A 121 10.12 -24.95 5.07
C GLU A 121 8.79 -25.71 5.14
N THR A 122 8.78 -26.91 4.59
CA THR A 122 7.72 -27.90 4.79
C THR A 122 8.31 -29.07 5.55
N ARG A 123 7.79 -29.33 6.75
CA ARG A 123 8.19 -30.48 7.57
C ARG A 123 7.41 -31.71 7.15
N GLY A 124 8.11 -32.85 7.10
CA GLY A 124 7.50 -34.15 6.86
C GLY A 124 6.46 -34.50 7.93
N GLY A 125 5.43 -35.25 7.53
CA GLY A 125 4.30 -35.64 8.36
C GLY A 125 3.11 -36.06 7.50
N GLU A 126 2.06 -36.58 8.13
CA GLU A 126 0.80 -36.89 7.47
C GLU A 126 -0.38 -36.32 8.30
N PRO A 127 -0.89 -35.12 7.96
CA PRO A 127 -0.48 -34.25 6.84
C PRO A 127 0.87 -33.52 7.07
N PRO A 128 1.56 -33.08 5.99
CA PRO A 128 2.79 -32.29 6.11
C PRO A 128 2.50 -30.92 6.73
N LEU A 129 3.50 -30.32 7.38
CA LEU A 129 3.35 -29.07 8.12
C LEU A 129 4.13 -27.93 7.44
N LEU A 130 3.42 -26.89 7.02
CA LEU A 130 4.01 -25.70 6.44
C LEU A 130 4.47 -24.75 7.54
N VAL A 131 5.73 -24.33 7.47
CA VAL A 131 6.32 -23.35 8.38
C VAL A 131 6.39 -22.01 7.67
N TYR A 132 5.57 -21.07 8.13
CA TYR A 132 5.58 -19.69 7.68
C TYR A 132 6.23 -18.79 8.72
N GLU A 133 6.85 -17.71 8.29
CA GLU A 133 7.35 -16.64 9.14
C GLU A 133 6.66 -15.32 8.77
N HIS A 134 6.18 -14.59 9.77
CA HIS A 134 5.61 -13.25 9.55
C HIS A 134 6.73 -12.23 9.27
N ALA A 135 6.66 -11.58 8.11
CA ALA A 135 7.76 -10.83 7.53
C ALA A 135 8.21 -9.61 8.36
N ALA A 136 7.32 -9.03 9.18
CA ALA A 136 7.63 -7.87 10.00
C ALA A 136 8.06 -8.23 11.44
N THR A 137 7.58 -9.36 11.99
CA THR A 137 7.81 -9.73 13.40
C THR A 137 8.76 -10.91 13.59
N GLY A 138 8.97 -11.72 12.55
CA GLY A 138 9.74 -12.96 12.65
C GLY A 138 9.00 -14.11 13.35
N GLU A 139 7.71 -13.94 13.66
CA GLU A 139 6.91 -14.97 14.33
C GLU A 139 6.65 -16.17 13.40
N ALA A 140 6.79 -17.38 13.93
CA ALA A 140 6.58 -18.61 13.18
C ALA A 140 5.14 -19.14 13.29
N PHE A 141 4.58 -19.56 12.16
CA PHE A 141 3.24 -20.14 12.03
C PHE A 141 3.36 -21.56 11.47
N LEU A 142 2.69 -22.50 12.12
CA LEU A 142 2.66 -23.91 11.74
C LEU A 142 1.28 -24.25 11.20
N ILE A 143 1.19 -24.57 9.91
CA ILE A 143 -0.09 -24.75 9.23
C ILE A 143 -0.09 -26.11 8.54
N PRO A 144 -0.95 -27.06 8.96
CA PRO A 144 -1.08 -28.34 8.30
C PRO A 144 -1.52 -28.15 6.85
N ASP A 145 -0.92 -28.90 5.92
CA ASP A 145 -1.34 -28.94 4.53
C ASP A 145 -2.48 -29.98 4.36
N PRO A 146 -3.73 -29.55 4.12
CA PRO A 146 -4.86 -30.45 3.95
C PRO A 146 -4.82 -31.22 2.61
N ARG A 147 -3.81 -31.00 1.75
CA ARG A 147 -3.71 -31.56 0.40
C ARG A 147 -4.98 -31.31 -0.42
N LEU A 148 -5.39 -30.03 -0.46
CA LEU A 148 -6.60 -29.59 -1.17
C LEU A 148 -6.58 -30.03 -2.64
N ARG A 149 -7.66 -30.68 -3.07
CA ARG A 149 -7.87 -31.00 -4.48
C ARG A 149 -8.33 -29.77 -5.25
N LEU A 150 -7.99 -29.71 -6.55
CA LEU A 150 -8.29 -28.55 -7.40
C LEU A 150 -9.78 -28.17 -7.44
N ASP A 151 -10.68 -29.14 -7.35
CA ASP A 151 -12.13 -28.95 -7.33
C ASP A 151 -12.66 -28.42 -5.99
N GLN A 152 -11.92 -28.58 -4.89
CA GLN A 152 -12.28 -28.06 -3.56
C GLN A 152 -11.87 -26.59 -3.38
N ILE A 153 -10.87 -26.11 -4.13
CA ILE A 153 -10.30 -24.76 -3.98
C ILE A 153 -11.37 -23.68 -4.09
N ALA A 154 -12.26 -23.76 -5.08
CA ALA A 154 -13.27 -22.74 -5.32
C ALA A 154 -14.25 -22.60 -4.14
N ALA A 155 -14.73 -23.73 -3.59
CA ALA A 155 -15.64 -23.75 -2.45
C ALA A 155 -14.99 -23.18 -1.19
N VAL A 156 -13.73 -23.54 -0.92
CA VAL A 156 -12.98 -23.04 0.24
C VAL A 156 -12.68 -21.55 0.10
N GLN A 157 -12.33 -21.09 -1.11
CA GLN A 157 -12.12 -19.66 -1.38
C GLN A 157 -13.39 -18.84 -1.14
N GLN A 158 -14.57 -19.34 -1.53
CA GLN A 158 -15.83 -18.67 -1.24
C GLN A 158 -16.12 -18.59 0.27
N ARG A 159 -15.86 -19.67 1.02
CA ARG A 159 -15.97 -19.67 2.49
C ARG A 159 -15.04 -18.63 3.12
N VAL A 160 -13.78 -18.60 2.72
CA VAL A 160 -12.79 -17.62 3.22
C VAL A 160 -13.19 -16.19 2.84
N ALA A 161 -13.70 -15.97 1.63
CA ALA A 161 -14.20 -14.66 1.21
C ALA A 161 -15.40 -14.21 2.07
N ALA A 162 -16.35 -15.09 2.35
CA ALA A 162 -17.48 -14.80 3.25
C ALA A 162 -16.99 -14.36 4.63
N MET A 163 -16.06 -15.13 5.23
CA MET A 163 -15.45 -14.81 6.53
C MET A 163 -14.78 -13.42 6.53
N LEU A 164 -14.01 -13.11 5.47
CA LEU A 164 -13.36 -11.80 5.31
C LEU A 164 -14.38 -10.68 5.14
N THR A 165 -15.54 -10.93 4.52
CA THR A 165 -16.59 -9.92 4.38
C THR A 165 -17.49 -9.76 5.60
N GLY A 166 -17.29 -10.55 6.66
CA GLY A 166 -18.11 -10.55 7.87
C GLY A 166 -19.42 -11.34 7.76
N GLY A 167 -19.56 -12.16 6.71
CA GLY A 167 -20.66 -13.12 6.59
C GLY A 167 -20.28 -14.43 7.26
N ASP A 168 -21.20 -15.01 8.03
CA ASP A 168 -21.06 -16.38 8.51
C ASP A 168 -21.21 -17.32 7.30
N PRO A 169 -20.19 -18.10 6.93
CA PRO A 169 -20.34 -19.04 5.83
C PRO A 169 -21.29 -20.16 6.26
N ALA A 170 -22.38 -20.34 5.52
CA ALA A 170 -23.22 -21.53 5.66
C ALA A 170 -22.35 -22.80 5.49
N PRO A 171 -22.54 -23.84 6.33
CA PRO A 171 -21.82 -25.09 6.16
C PRO A 171 -22.06 -25.67 4.76
N PRO A 172 -21.04 -26.29 4.13
CA PRO A 172 -21.25 -26.96 2.87
C PRO A 172 -22.29 -28.07 3.06
N GLU A 173 -23.32 -28.08 2.23
CA GLU A 173 -24.24 -29.20 2.16
C GLU A 173 -23.46 -30.46 1.74
N PRO A 174 -23.68 -31.60 2.41
CA PRO A 174 -23.02 -32.84 2.02
C PRO A 174 -23.42 -33.16 0.58
N THR A 175 -22.44 -33.19 -0.32
CA THR A 175 -22.60 -33.79 -1.64
C THR A 175 -22.86 -35.27 -1.42
N VAL A 176 -24.13 -35.63 -1.33
CA VAL A 176 -24.60 -37.00 -1.48
C VAL A 176 -24.24 -37.45 -2.88
N ALA A 177 -23.14 -38.22 -2.97
CA ALA A 177 -22.83 -38.99 -4.16
C ALA A 177 -24.00 -39.94 -4.40
N SER A 178 -24.82 -39.65 -5.40
CA SER A 178 -25.84 -40.56 -5.90
C SER A 178 -25.17 -41.57 -6.82
N THR A 179 -25.16 -42.81 -6.32
CA THR A 179 -25.15 -44.13 -7.01
C THR A 179 -23.99 -44.46 -7.93
#